data_AF-A0A2N3KV67-F1
#
_entry.id   AF-A0A2N3KV67-F1
#
_cell.length_a   1.000
_cell.length_b   1.000
_cell.length_c   1.000
_cell.angle_alpha   90.00
_cell.angle_beta   90.00
_cell.angle_gamma   90.00
#
_symmetry.space_group_name_H-M   'P 1'
#
loop_
_entity.id
_entity.type
_entity.pdbx_description
1 polymer ?
#
loop_
_entity_poly.entity_id
_entity_poly.type
_entity_poly.pdbx_seq_one_letter_code
_entity_poly.pdbx_strand_id
1 'polypeptide(L)'
;MRKIYYPALFIVLLIGIAIFATGMTVNISECSADRWICNYFNRIEWEALCAGLFGLAGGLIVIIAARQQIETMNSHQADQVNQPLEVTLSVTKSAREQAQSLIAALTKAETSIADESNTGGKLIDLEGDIYDIAQTFMHTCDHLEKLLEYHGVKSFDFSTYNAIKLAAQKSYVVSLFGFANSVNELRSQAATIRMAAAKTNSNLETAIAALENQIAVTRERYGCG
;
A
#
# COMPACT_ATOMS: atom_id res chain seq x y z
N MET A 1 -10.01 -16.43 8.21
CA MET A 1 -9.91 -17.91 8.25
C MET A 1 -9.24 -18.49 9.52
N ARG A 2 -9.20 -17.80 10.68
CA ARG A 2 -8.51 -18.29 11.90
C ARG A 2 -9.27 -19.33 12.74
N LYS A 3 -10.58 -19.51 12.57
CA LYS A 3 -11.43 -20.25 13.54
C LYS A 3 -11.57 -21.76 13.34
N ILE A 4 -11.23 -22.30 12.16
CA ILE A 4 -11.53 -23.72 11.82
C ILE A 4 -10.36 -24.67 12.12
N TYR A 5 -9.12 -24.17 12.22
CA TYR A 5 -7.94 -25.02 12.39
C TYR A 5 -7.67 -25.44 13.84
N TYR A 6 -7.92 -24.55 14.81
CA TYR A 6 -7.82 -24.89 16.24
C TYR A 6 -8.72 -26.07 16.65
N PRO A 7 -10.00 -26.14 16.23
CA PRO A 7 -10.82 -27.30 16.58
C PRO A 7 -10.33 -28.57 15.89
N ALA A 8 -9.85 -28.53 14.64
CA ALA A 8 -9.31 -29.71 13.96
C ALA A 8 -8.03 -30.24 14.64
N LEU A 9 -7.13 -29.34 15.03
CA LEU A 9 -5.87 -29.68 15.70
C LEU A 9 -6.13 -30.21 17.12
N PHE A 10 -7.11 -29.62 17.82
CA PHE A 10 -7.61 -30.11 19.11
C PHE A 10 -8.26 -31.50 18.98
N ILE A 11 -9.04 -31.76 17.93
CA ILE A 11 -9.64 -33.07 17.65
C ILE A 11 -8.57 -34.12 17.41
N VAL A 12 -7.54 -33.83 16.60
CA VAL A 12 -6.44 -34.77 16.35
C VAL A 12 -5.68 -35.08 17.64
N LEU A 13 -5.44 -34.06 18.48
CA LEU A 13 -4.78 -34.23 19.76
C LEU A 13 -5.64 -35.03 20.75
N LEU A 14 -6.95 -34.80 20.80
CA LEU A 14 -7.89 -35.58 21.60
C LEU A 14 -7.99 -37.04 21.14
N ILE A 15 -8.02 -37.28 19.82
CA ILE A 15 -8.02 -38.64 19.27
C ILE A 15 -6.71 -39.36 19.62
N GLY A 16 -5.57 -38.66 19.52
CA GLY A 16 -4.27 -39.19 19.94
C GLY A 16 -4.23 -39.56 21.43
N ILE A 17 -4.72 -38.69 22.30
CA ILE A 17 -4.85 -38.97 23.75
C ILE A 17 -5.81 -40.13 24.00
N ALA A 18 -6.93 -40.20 23.29
CA ALA A 18 -7.92 -41.27 23.45
C ALA A 18 -7.35 -42.64 23.05
N ILE A 19 -6.65 -42.73 21.91
CA ILE A 19 -5.97 -43.95 21.46
C ILE A 19 -4.86 -44.36 22.43
N PHE A 20 -4.12 -43.39 22.96
CA PHE A 20 -3.11 -43.64 23.99
C PHE A 20 -3.76 -44.17 25.28
N ALA A 21 -4.84 -43.55 25.74
CA ALA A 21 -5.56 -43.95 26.95
C ALA A 21 -6.19 -45.34 26.83
N THR A 22 -6.79 -45.68 25.69
CA THR A 22 -7.36 -47.02 25.44
C THR A 22 -6.29 -48.08 25.28
N GLY A 23 -5.15 -47.76 24.66
CA GLY A 23 -3.99 -48.64 24.60
C GLY A 23 -3.44 -48.98 25.99
N MET A 24 -3.43 -48.01 26.92
CA MET A 24 -3.00 -48.25 28.30
C MET A 24 -3.95 -49.16 29.08
N THR A 25 -5.27 -49.03 28.93
CA THR A 25 -6.22 -49.84 29.69
C THR A 25 -6.20 -51.32 29.28
N VAL A 26 -6.00 -51.61 28.00
CA VAL A 26 -5.93 -52.99 27.49
C VAL A 26 -4.63 -53.69 27.95
N ASN A 27 -3.51 -52.95 27.97
CA ASN A 27 -2.21 -53.50 28.35
C ASN A 27 -2.11 -53.85 29.85
N ILE A 28 -2.84 -53.15 30.72
CA ILE A 28 -2.90 -53.43 32.16
C ILE A 28 -3.74 -54.68 32.47
N SER A 29 -4.73 -55.02 31.64
CA SER A 29 -5.64 -56.13 31.89
C SER A 29 -5.13 -57.52 31.49
N GLU A 30 -4.14 -57.62 30.60
CA GLU A 30 -3.72 -58.92 30.03
C GLU A 30 -2.42 -59.49 30.62
N CYS A 31 -1.59 -58.70 31.31
CA CYS A 31 -0.35 -59.21 31.89
C CYS A 31 -0.53 -59.63 33.36
N SER A 32 -1.20 -60.76 33.59
CA SER A 32 -1.24 -61.42 34.90
C SER A 32 -0.10 -62.46 35.02
N ALA A 33 0.70 -62.31 36.09
CA ALA A 33 1.79 -63.17 36.59
C ALA A 33 3.24 -62.96 36.07
N ASP A 34 4.04 -62.25 36.87
CA ASP A 34 5.47 -62.47 37.21
C ASP A 34 6.52 -62.77 36.11
N ARG A 35 6.31 -62.33 34.86
CA ARG A 35 7.33 -62.43 33.80
C ARG A 35 8.02 -61.09 33.57
N TRP A 36 9.28 -61.00 33.98
CA TRP A 36 10.17 -59.85 33.75
C TRP A 36 10.23 -59.38 32.28
N ILE A 37 10.00 -60.31 31.33
CA ILE A 37 9.92 -60.04 29.89
C ILE A 37 8.72 -59.15 29.55
N CYS A 38 7.55 -59.37 30.16
CA CYS A 38 6.36 -58.57 29.92
C CYS A 38 6.54 -57.13 30.42
N ASN A 39 7.15 -56.96 31.60
CA ASN A 39 7.48 -55.64 32.14
C ASN A 39 8.51 -54.89 31.26
N TYR A 40 9.44 -55.61 30.62
CA TYR A 40 10.42 -55.01 29.73
C TYR A 40 9.80 -54.51 28.42
N PHE A 41 8.95 -55.32 27.77
CA PHE A 41 8.25 -54.89 26.55
C PHE A 41 7.25 -53.76 26.84
N ASN A 42 6.50 -53.82 27.94
CA ASN A 42 5.61 -52.73 28.35
C ASN A 42 6.36 -51.42 28.57
N ARG A 43 7.60 -51.47 29.09
CA ARG A 43 8.44 -50.28 29.25
C ARG A 43 8.88 -49.70 27.91
N ILE A 44 9.29 -50.54 26.95
CA ILE A 44 9.68 -50.09 25.61
C ILE A 44 8.48 -49.49 24.86
N GLU A 45 7.30 -50.12 24.97
CA GLU A 45 6.07 -49.57 24.41
C GLU A 45 5.73 -48.20 25.00
N TRP A 46 5.93 -48.03 26.31
CA TRP A 46 5.74 -46.75 26.99
C TRP A 46 6.69 -45.67 26.48
N GLU A 47 7.98 -46.01 26.36
CA GLU A 47 9.01 -45.10 25.84
C GLU A 47 8.74 -44.73 24.37
N ALA A 48 8.28 -45.68 23.54
CA ALA A 48 7.93 -45.44 22.15
C ALA A 48 6.67 -44.57 21.98
N LEU A 49 5.62 -44.82 22.77
CA LEU A 49 4.38 -44.03 22.72
C LEU A 49 4.63 -42.58 23.19
N CYS A 50 5.42 -42.39 24.25
CA CYS A 50 5.82 -41.06 24.68
C CYS A 50 6.67 -40.34 23.64
N ALA A 51 7.65 -41.02 23.05
CA ALA A 51 8.45 -40.44 21.96
C ALA A 51 7.58 -40.02 20.77
N GLY A 52 6.56 -40.83 20.42
CA GLY A 52 5.58 -40.50 19.39
C GLY A 52 4.74 -39.26 19.74
N LEU A 53 4.22 -39.18 20.97
CA LEU A 53 3.43 -38.03 21.43
C LEU A 53 4.27 -36.74 21.48
N PHE A 54 5.50 -36.82 22.00
CA PHE A 54 6.42 -35.68 22.01
C PHE A 54 6.85 -35.26 20.60
N GLY A 55 7.04 -36.22 19.69
CA GLY A 55 7.31 -35.95 18.27
C GLY A 55 6.15 -35.22 17.59
N LEU A 56 4.90 -35.64 17.85
CA LEU A 56 3.70 -34.99 17.33
C LEU A 56 3.54 -33.58 17.91
N ALA A 57 3.68 -33.42 19.22
CA ALA A 57 3.64 -32.11 19.88
C ALA A 57 4.73 -31.16 19.36
N GLY A 58 5.96 -31.65 19.20
CA GLY A 58 7.06 -30.89 18.61
C GLY A 58 6.77 -30.46 17.17
N GLY A 59 6.26 -31.38 16.34
CA GLY A 59 5.85 -31.06 14.96
C GLY A 59 4.76 -29.99 14.88
N LEU A 60 3.76 -30.04 15.77
CA LEU A 60 2.70 -29.03 15.84
C LEU A 60 3.23 -27.65 16.24
N ILE A 61 4.15 -27.59 17.22
CA ILE A 61 4.78 -26.33 17.63
C ILE A 61 5.54 -25.70 16.45
N VAL A 62 6.30 -26.50 15.69
CA VAL A 62 7.03 -26.02 14.51
C VAL A 62 6.07 -25.48 13.45
N ILE A 63 4.94 -26.15 13.20
CA ILE A 63 3.93 -25.67 12.23
C ILE A 63 3.32 -24.33 12.68
N ILE A 64 3.04 -24.18 13.98
CA ILE A 64 2.50 -22.92 14.52
C ILE A 64 3.53 -21.79 14.39
N ALA A 65 4.78 -22.05 14.77
CA ALA A 65 5.87 -21.07 14.68
C ALA A 65 6.15 -20.66 13.22
N ALA A 66 6.20 -21.62 12.30
CA ALA A 66 6.37 -21.35 10.87
C ALA A 66 5.22 -20.50 10.31
N ARG A 67 3.98 -20.74 10.73
CA ARG A 67 2.83 -19.92 10.32
C ARG A 67 2.89 -18.51 10.87
N GLN A 68 3.29 -18.33 12.13
CA GLN A 68 3.52 -16.99 12.69
C GLN A 68 4.64 -16.25 11.94
N GLN A 69 5.70 -16.96 11.55
CA GLN A 69 6.78 -16.41 10.74
C GLN A 69 6.30 -16.01 9.33
N ILE A 70 5.43 -16.81 8.71
CA ILE A 70 4.81 -16.47 7.42
C ILE A 70 3.88 -15.24 7.55
N GLU A 71 3.06 -15.17 8.60
CA GLU A 71 2.18 -14.02 8.84
C GLU A 71 2.99 -12.73 9.00
N THR A 72 4.08 -12.77 9.79
CA THR A 72 4.98 -11.61 9.99
C THR A 72 5.79 -11.26 8.74
N MET A 73 6.22 -12.25 7.95
CA MET A 73 6.86 -11.98 6.65
C MET A 73 5.88 -11.34 5.66
N ASN A 74 4.63 -11.79 5.62
CA ASN A 74 3.60 -11.23 4.74
C ASN A 74 3.28 -9.79 5.12
N SER A 75 3.16 -9.46 6.41
CA SER A 75 2.95 -8.07 6.85
C SER A 75 4.14 -7.18 6.48
N HIS A 76 5.37 -7.65 6.68
CA HIS A 76 6.56 -6.88 6.29
C HIS A 76 6.66 -6.66 4.77
N GLN A 77 6.27 -7.65 3.96
CA GLN A 77 6.20 -7.48 2.50
C GLN A 77 5.10 -6.49 2.11
N ALA A 78 3.95 -6.51 2.78
CA ALA A 78 2.89 -5.53 2.57
C ALA A 78 3.40 -4.10 2.81
N ASP A 79 4.09 -3.88 3.93
CA ASP A 79 4.64 -2.57 4.29
C ASP A 79 5.70 -2.11 3.28
N GLN A 80 6.60 -2.99 2.86
CA GLN A 80 7.62 -2.67 1.85
C GLN A 80 7.04 -2.26 0.50
N VAL A 81 5.94 -2.89 0.09
CA VAL A 81 5.27 -2.57 -1.18
C VAL A 81 4.36 -1.34 -1.04
N ASN A 82 3.69 -1.17 0.09
CA ASN A 82 2.76 -0.05 0.32
C ASN A 82 3.46 1.27 0.61
N GLN A 83 4.59 1.27 1.32
CA GLN A 83 5.30 2.51 1.67
C GLN A 83 5.60 3.42 0.44
N PRO A 84 6.17 2.92 -0.67
CA PRO A 84 6.39 3.76 -1.85
C PRO A 84 5.07 4.20 -2.51
N LEU A 85 4.02 3.37 -2.46
CA LEU A 85 2.68 3.73 -2.97
C LEU A 85 2.06 4.86 -2.16
N GLU A 86 2.19 4.83 -0.83
CA GLU A 86 1.67 5.85 0.09
C GLU A 86 2.41 7.18 -0.04
N VAL A 87 3.74 7.16 -0.21
CA VAL A 87 4.54 8.35 -0.49
C VAL A 87 4.13 8.95 -1.84
N THR A 88 3.94 8.12 -2.86
CA THR A 88 3.50 8.60 -4.18
C THR A 88 2.09 9.16 -4.12
N LEU A 89 1.19 8.55 -3.35
CA LEU A 89 -0.16 9.05 -3.12
C LEU A 89 -0.15 10.42 -2.44
N SER A 90 0.67 10.62 -1.41
CA SER A 90 0.74 11.90 -0.69
C SER A 90 1.29 13.02 -1.57
N VAL A 91 2.33 12.76 -2.36
CA VAL A 91 2.87 13.71 -3.34
C VAL A 91 1.85 14.01 -4.44
N THR A 92 1.14 13.00 -4.94
CA THR A 92 0.09 13.20 -5.96
C THR A 92 -1.07 14.05 -5.42
N LYS A 93 -1.48 13.85 -4.17
CA LYS A 93 -2.49 14.69 -3.50
C LYS A 93 -2.00 16.14 -3.33
N SER A 94 -0.76 16.32 -2.90
CA SER A 94 -0.15 17.65 -2.80
C SER A 94 -0.08 18.37 -4.16
N ALA A 95 0.32 17.66 -5.22
CA ALA A 95 0.30 18.19 -6.58
C ALA A 95 -1.11 18.61 -7.03
N ARG A 96 -2.14 17.85 -6.63
CA ARG A 96 -3.54 18.19 -6.92
C ARG A 96 -3.97 19.47 -6.22
N GLU A 97 -3.66 19.61 -4.94
CA GLU A 97 -3.97 20.83 -4.17
C GLU A 97 -3.29 22.06 -4.76
N GLN A 98 -2.03 21.93 -5.19
CA GLN A 98 -1.31 22.99 -5.89
C GLN A 98 -1.95 23.33 -7.25
N ALA A 99 -2.37 22.34 -8.04
CA ALA A 99 -3.08 22.57 -9.30
C ALA A 99 -4.42 23.31 -9.06
N GLN A 100 -5.15 22.97 -8.01
CA GLN A 100 -6.39 23.66 -7.63
C GLN A 100 -6.13 25.10 -7.19
N SER A 101 -5.09 25.34 -6.40
CA SER A 101 -4.66 26.68 -6.01
C SER A 101 -4.28 27.53 -7.22
N LEU A 102 -3.55 26.97 -8.18
CA LEU A 102 -3.19 27.63 -9.43
C LEU A 102 -4.43 28.00 -10.26
N ILE A 103 -5.38 27.06 -10.41
CA ILE A 103 -6.64 27.32 -11.12
C ILE A 103 -7.43 28.45 -10.45
N ALA A 104 -7.49 28.47 -9.12
CA ALA A 104 -8.17 29.51 -8.36
C ALA A 104 -7.49 30.87 -8.51
N ALA A 105 -6.15 30.93 -8.42
CA ALA A 105 -5.36 32.13 -8.62
C ALA A 105 -5.55 32.70 -10.04
N LEU A 106 -5.50 31.84 -11.06
CA LEU A 106 -5.74 32.23 -12.46
C LEU A 106 -7.17 32.71 -12.69
N THR A 107 -8.16 32.10 -12.06
CA THR A 107 -9.56 32.54 -12.16
C THR A 107 -9.74 33.92 -11.51
N LYS A 108 -9.15 34.13 -10.33
CA LYS A 108 -9.13 35.43 -9.66
C LYS A 108 -8.40 36.48 -10.50
N ALA A 109 -7.30 36.10 -11.15
CA ALA A 109 -6.55 36.94 -12.08
C ALA A 109 -7.41 37.39 -13.25
N GLU A 110 -8.07 36.45 -13.94
CA GLU A 110 -8.96 36.71 -15.07
C GLU A 110 -10.09 37.68 -14.69
N THR A 111 -10.71 37.49 -13.52
CA THR A 111 -11.76 38.40 -13.01
C THR A 111 -11.24 39.79 -12.66
N SER A 112 -10.02 39.89 -12.10
CA SER A 112 -9.42 41.17 -11.72
C SER A 112 -8.98 41.98 -12.95
N ILE A 113 -8.56 41.29 -14.02
CA ILE A 113 -8.22 41.91 -15.31
C ILE A 113 -9.48 42.43 -16.04
N ALA A 114 -10.64 41.82 -15.82
CA ALA A 114 -11.90 42.30 -16.39
C ALA A 114 -12.38 43.63 -15.76
N ASP A 115 -11.89 43.95 -14.56
CA ASP A 115 -12.24 45.16 -13.82
C ASP A 115 -11.15 46.24 -14.09
N GLU A 116 -11.26 46.91 -15.24
CA GLU A 116 -10.23 47.79 -15.86
C GLU A 116 -9.74 48.99 -15.01
N SER A 117 -10.27 49.19 -13.80
CA SER A 117 -10.15 50.45 -13.05
C SER A 117 -8.85 50.63 -12.24
N ASN A 118 -7.96 49.63 -12.12
CA ASN A 118 -6.79 49.76 -11.21
C ASN A 118 -5.62 48.80 -11.53
N THR A 119 -5.03 48.91 -12.73
CA THR A 119 -4.36 47.78 -13.41
C THR A 119 -2.83 47.73 -13.35
N GLY A 120 -2.11 48.79 -12.99
CA GLY A 120 -0.63 48.77 -13.07
C GLY A 120 0.05 47.92 -11.99
N GLY A 121 -0.13 48.28 -10.72
CA GLY A 121 0.56 47.62 -9.60
C GLY A 121 0.01 46.22 -9.29
N LYS A 122 -1.31 46.01 -9.41
CA LYS A 122 -1.95 44.72 -9.14
C LYS A 122 -1.61 43.63 -10.15
N LEU A 123 -1.21 43.98 -11.38
CA LEU A 123 -0.80 42.99 -12.37
C LEU A 123 0.55 42.36 -12.02
N ILE A 124 1.50 43.17 -11.52
CA ILE A 124 2.85 42.71 -11.19
C ILE A 124 2.82 41.74 -10.00
N ASP A 125 2.06 42.06 -8.94
CA ASP A 125 1.92 41.19 -7.77
C ASP A 125 1.25 39.85 -8.14
N LEU A 126 0.26 39.90 -9.01
CA LEU A 126 -0.49 38.72 -9.48
C LEU A 126 0.35 37.84 -10.42
N GLU A 127 1.18 38.43 -11.26
CA GLU A 127 2.15 37.72 -12.10
C GLU A 127 3.19 37.00 -11.24
N GLY A 128 3.67 37.65 -10.17
CA GLY A 128 4.55 37.04 -9.17
C GLY A 128 3.91 35.83 -8.48
N ASP A 129 2.68 35.99 -7.97
CA ASP A 129 1.94 34.91 -7.30
C ASP A 129 1.70 33.71 -8.24
N ILE A 130 1.30 33.96 -9.49
CA ILE A 130 1.09 32.91 -10.49
C ILE A 130 2.41 32.20 -10.81
N TYR A 131 3.50 32.96 -10.95
CA TYR A 131 4.83 32.40 -11.23
C TYR A 131 5.33 31.51 -10.10
N ASP A 132 5.22 31.93 -8.84
CA ASP A 132 5.67 31.16 -7.68
C ASP A 132 4.86 29.86 -7.50
N ILE A 133 3.54 29.93 -7.69
CA ILE A 133 2.67 28.73 -7.64
C ILE A 133 3.00 27.79 -8.80
N ALA A 134 3.21 28.33 -10.01
CA ALA A 134 3.57 27.55 -11.19
C ALA A 134 4.92 26.83 -11.02
N GLN A 135 5.94 27.52 -10.51
CA GLN A 135 7.26 26.94 -10.22
C GLN A 135 7.17 25.83 -9.18
N THR A 136 6.42 26.07 -8.10
CA THR A 136 6.21 25.05 -7.06
C THR A 136 5.50 23.82 -7.62
N PHE A 137 4.47 24.02 -8.44
CA PHE A 137 3.75 22.95 -9.11
C PHE A 137 4.65 22.13 -10.06
N MET A 138 5.48 22.82 -10.85
CA MET A 138 6.47 22.18 -11.72
C MET A 138 7.48 21.35 -10.92
N HIS A 139 8.01 21.88 -9.82
CA HIS A 139 8.94 21.16 -8.96
C HIS A 139 8.29 19.89 -8.36
N THR A 140 7.03 19.97 -7.94
CA THR A 140 6.28 18.80 -7.46
C THR A 140 6.07 17.77 -8.57
N CYS A 141 5.82 18.20 -9.81
CA CYS A 141 5.68 17.31 -10.96
C CYS A 141 7.00 16.62 -11.34
N ASP A 142 8.12 17.35 -11.31
CA ASP A 142 9.47 16.79 -11.50
C ASP A 142 9.81 15.77 -10.39
N HIS A 143 9.44 16.09 -9.14
CA HIS A 143 9.60 15.14 -8.03
C HIS A 143 8.77 13.87 -8.24
N LEU A 144 7.54 14.01 -8.73
CA LEU A 144 6.64 12.89 -9.05
C LEU A 144 7.15 12.06 -10.23
N GLU A 145 7.79 12.68 -11.23
CA GLU A 145 8.49 11.97 -12.31
C GLU A 145 9.70 11.18 -11.80
N LYS A 146 10.52 11.77 -10.91
CA LYS A 146 11.63 11.05 -10.26
C LYS A 146 11.16 9.89 -9.38
N LEU A 147 10.06 10.07 -8.65
CA LEU A 147 9.43 8.98 -7.90
C LEU A 147 8.92 7.87 -8.83
N LEU A 148 8.35 8.24 -9.97
CA LEU A 148 7.99 7.28 -11.02
C LEU A 148 9.19 6.56 -11.61
N GLU A 149 10.32 7.22 -11.83
CA GLU A 149 11.52 6.52 -12.33
C GLU A 149 12.10 5.57 -11.28
N TYR A 150 12.13 6.01 -10.02
CA TYR A 150 12.73 5.26 -8.93
C TYR A 150 11.87 4.08 -8.46
N HIS A 151 10.54 4.22 -8.47
CA HIS A 151 9.59 3.21 -7.99
C HIS A 151 8.72 2.57 -9.10
N GLY A 152 8.64 3.18 -10.28
CA GLY A 152 7.75 2.86 -11.41
C GLY A 152 7.80 1.43 -11.93
N VAL A 153 8.98 0.81 -11.87
CA VAL A 153 9.23 -0.50 -12.52
C VAL A 153 8.89 -1.68 -11.61
N LYS A 154 8.81 -1.48 -10.28
CA LYS A 154 8.64 -2.59 -9.32
C LYS A 154 7.37 -2.50 -8.49
N SER A 155 6.84 -1.29 -8.27
CA SER A 155 5.80 -1.05 -7.26
C SER A 155 4.42 -0.78 -7.85
N PHE A 156 4.31 -0.34 -9.11
CA PHE A 156 3.05 0.08 -9.71
C PHE A 156 2.57 -0.88 -10.79
N ASP A 157 1.26 -0.99 -10.94
CA ASP A 157 0.70 -1.59 -12.15
C ASP A 157 0.84 -0.64 -13.36
N PHE A 158 0.69 -1.20 -14.56
CA PHE A 158 0.86 -0.46 -15.82
C PHE A 158 -0.15 0.68 -16.00
N SER A 159 -1.37 0.54 -15.49
CA SER A 159 -2.43 1.53 -15.61
C SER A 159 -2.14 2.75 -14.72
N THR A 160 -1.80 2.48 -13.45
CA THR A 160 -1.42 3.47 -12.45
C THR A 160 -0.17 4.23 -12.88
N TYR A 161 0.85 3.53 -13.38
CA TYR A 161 2.06 4.16 -13.93
C TYR A 161 1.74 5.14 -15.07
N ASN A 162 0.92 4.73 -16.04
CA ASN A 162 0.57 5.59 -17.17
C ASN A 162 -0.26 6.82 -16.76
N ALA A 163 -1.17 6.67 -15.78
CA ALA A 163 -1.96 7.79 -15.27
C ALA A 163 -1.07 8.87 -14.62
N ILE A 164 -0.11 8.46 -13.78
CA ILE A 164 0.83 9.37 -13.12
C ILE A 164 1.76 10.02 -14.16
N LYS A 165 2.26 9.25 -15.13
CA LYS A 165 3.11 9.75 -16.22
C LYS A 165 2.40 10.80 -17.08
N LEU A 166 1.12 10.56 -17.40
CA LEU A 166 0.30 11.51 -18.16
C LEU A 166 0.06 12.82 -17.38
N ALA A 167 -0.07 12.75 -16.05
CA ALA A 167 -0.16 13.92 -15.19
C ALA A 167 1.15 14.72 -15.20
N ALA A 168 2.31 14.06 -15.05
CA ALA A 168 3.62 14.70 -15.06
C ALA A 168 3.92 15.43 -16.38
N GLN A 169 3.72 14.77 -17.53
CA GLN A 169 4.07 15.34 -18.84
C GLN A 169 3.28 16.61 -19.22
N LYS A 170 2.08 16.81 -18.67
CA LYS A 170 1.24 17.98 -18.99
C LYS A 170 1.55 19.21 -18.15
N SER A 171 2.32 19.05 -17.08
CA SER A 171 2.83 20.16 -16.27
C SER A 171 3.84 21.05 -17.02
N TYR A 172 4.55 20.50 -18.01
CA TYR A 172 5.53 21.22 -18.84
C TYR A 172 4.94 22.34 -19.69
N VAL A 173 3.63 22.35 -19.92
CA VAL A 173 2.95 23.45 -20.63
C VAL A 173 2.97 24.73 -19.78
N VAL A 174 3.10 24.60 -18.45
CA VAL A 174 3.17 25.71 -17.50
C VAL A 174 4.56 26.36 -17.46
N SER A 175 5.62 25.70 -17.96
CA SER A 175 6.99 26.25 -17.94
C SER A 175 7.33 27.16 -19.12
N LEU A 176 6.42 27.31 -20.10
CA LEU A 176 6.68 28.01 -21.36
C LEU A 176 6.32 29.50 -21.35
N PHE A 177 6.02 30.09 -20.19
CA PHE A 177 5.58 31.49 -20.13
C PHE A 177 6.75 32.47 -20.20
N GLY A 178 6.59 33.45 -21.08
CA GLY A 178 7.40 34.68 -21.13
C GLY A 178 6.55 35.90 -20.80
N PHE A 179 7.19 37.05 -20.59
CA PHE A 179 6.52 38.30 -20.25
C PHE A 179 5.49 38.70 -21.31
N ALA A 180 4.23 38.85 -20.89
CA ALA A 180 3.16 39.33 -21.76
C ALA A 180 3.31 40.83 -22.02
N ASN A 181 3.15 41.27 -23.27
CA ASN A 181 3.27 42.69 -23.64
C ASN A 181 1.93 43.43 -23.63
N SER A 182 0.82 42.71 -23.41
CA SER A 182 -0.52 43.27 -23.37
C SER A 182 -1.47 42.50 -22.46
N VAL A 183 -2.53 43.17 -21.99
CA VAL A 183 -3.58 42.58 -21.15
C VAL A 183 -4.32 41.43 -21.87
N ASN A 184 -4.55 41.56 -23.17
CA ASN A 184 -5.20 40.52 -23.97
C ASN A 184 -4.33 39.28 -24.12
N GLU A 185 -3.01 39.47 -24.26
CA GLU A 185 -2.04 38.38 -24.30
C GLU A 185 -1.96 37.66 -22.94
N LEU A 186 -1.90 38.41 -21.84
CA LEU A 186 -1.94 37.86 -20.48
C LEU A 186 -3.23 37.06 -20.22
N ARG A 187 -4.39 37.57 -20.66
CA ARG A 187 -5.68 36.88 -20.53
C ARG A 187 -5.71 35.57 -21.34
N SER A 188 -5.19 35.59 -22.57
CA SER A 188 -5.10 34.39 -23.42
C SER A 188 -4.14 33.33 -22.83
N GLN A 189 -3.01 33.78 -22.31
CA GLN A 189 -2.04 32.95 -21.61
C GLN A 189 -2.65 32.33 -20.35
N ALA A 190 -3.26 33.14 -19.47
CA ALA A 190 -3.92 32.68 -18.25
C ALA A 190 -5.00 31.61 -18.53
N ALA A 191 -5.83 31.82 -19.56
CA ALA A 191 -6.83 30.84 -19.97
C ALA A 191 -6.21 29.50 -20.43
N THR A 192 -5.10 29.56 -21.15
CA THR A 192 -4.36 28.38 -21.61
C THR A 192 -3.75 27.62 -20.43
N ILE A 193 -3.13 28.33 -19.47
CA ILE A 193 -2.60 27.72 -18.23
C ILE A 193 -3.73 27.06 -17.46
N ARG A 194 -4.85 27.76 -17.29
CA ARG A 194 -6.00 27.25 -16.53
C ARG A 194 -6.55 25.97 -17.15
N MET A 195 -6.66 25.90 -18.48
CA MET A 195 -7.05 24.67 -19.18
C MET A 195 -6.04 23.53 -18.99
N ALA A 196 -4.74 23.81 -19.08
CA ALA A 196 -3.68 22.83 -18.87
C ALA A 196 -3.66 22.32 -17.41
N ALA A 197 -3.80 23.22 -16.44
CA ALA A 197 -3.89 22.91 -15.02
C ALA A 197 -5.16 22.10 -14.70
N ALA A 198 -6.31 22.45 -15.27
CA ALA A 198 -7.56 21.71 -15.10
C ALA A 198 -7.47 20.28 -15.66
N LYS A 199 -6.86 20.12 -16.84
CA LYS A 199 -6.60 18.80 -17.41
C LYS A 199 -5.64 17.98 -16.55
N THR A 200 -4.59 18.62 -16.03
CA THR A 200 -3.64 17.97 -15.12
C THR A 200 -4.31 17.56 -13.81
N ASN A 201 -5.18 18.40 -13.24
CA ASN A 201 -5.98 18.07 -12.07
C ASN A 201 -6.86 16.83 -12.30
N SER A 202 -7.54 16.74 -13.45
CA SER A 202 -8.34 15.55 -13.80
C SER A 202 -7.49 14.28 -13.93
N ASN A 203 -6.28 14.39 -14.50
CA ASN A 203 -5.34 13.27 -14.57
C ASN A 203 -4.83 12.86 -13.17
N LEU A 204 -4.55 13.83 -12.30
CA LEU A 204 -4.13 13.59 -10.92
C LEU A 204 -5.23 12.90 -10.10
N GLU A 205 -6.50 13.26 -10.29
CA GLU A 205 -7.63 12.56 -9.66
C GLU A 205 -7.72 11.11 -10.10
N THR A 206 -7.54 10.84 -11.39
CA THR A 206 -7.51 9.47 -11.93
C THR A 206 -6.34 8.68 -11.34
N ALA A 207 -5.17 9.30 -11.23
CA ALA A 207 -3.98 8.70 -10.64
C ALA A 207 -4.17 8.41 -9.13
N ILE A 208 -4.78 9.31 -8.38
CA ILE A 208 -5.10 9.13 -6.95
C ILE A 208 -6.04 7.93 -6.77
N ALA A 209 -7.11 7.85 -7.56
CA ALA A 209 -8.06 6.73 -7.49
C ALA A 209 -7.38 5.39 -7.81
N ALA A 210 -6.49 5.37 -8.82
CA ALA A 210 -5.72 4.18 -9.18
C ALA A 210 -4.77 3.75 -8.04
N LEU A 211 -4.05 4.70 -7.43
CA LEU A 211 -3.16 4.44 -6.28
C LEU A 211 -3.92 3.93 -5.05
N GLU A 212 -5.05 4.55 -4.72
CA GLU A 212 -5.88 4.13 -3.58
C GLU A 212 -6.41 2.70 -3.78
N ASN A 213 -6.87 2.38 -5.00
CA ASN A 213 -7.28 1.02 -5.33
C ASN A 213 -6.11 0.03 -5.24
N GLN A 214 -4.94 0.39 -5.78
CA GLN A 214 -3.76 -0.48 -5.75
C GLN A 214 -3.29 -0.74 -4.31
N ILE A 215 -3.29 0.28 -3.44
CA ILE A 215 -2.97 0.14 -2.01
C ILE A 215 -4.01 -0.77 -1.33
N ALA A 216 -5.30 -0.58 -1.60
CA ALA A 216 -6.36 -1.41 -1.03
C ALA A 216 -6.20 -2.90 -1.44
N VAL A 217 -6.01 -3.17 -2.73
CA VAL A 217 -5.77 -4.52 -3.25
C VAL A 217 -4.50 -5.14 -2.65
N THR A 218 -3.43 -4.35 -2.49
CA THR A 218 -2.18 -4.83 -1.88
C THR A 218 -2.39 -5.19 -0.41
N ARG A 219 -3.08 -4.35 0.36
CA ARG A 219 -3.41 -4.63 1.77
C ARG A 219 -4.31 -5.86 1.92
N GLU A 220 -5.30 -6.03 1.06
CA GLU A 220 -6.16 -7.22 1.04
C GLU A 220 -5.34 -8.48 0.74
N ARG A 221 -4.46 -8.44 -0.26
CA ARG A 221 -3.64 -9.58 -0.70
C ARG A 221 -2.70 -10.08 0.40
N TYR A 222 -2.15 -9.20 1.23
CA TYR A 222 -1.26 -9.57 2.32
C TYR A 222 -1.97 -9.72 3.68
N GLY A 223 -3.30 -9.58 3.74
CA GLY A 223 -4.09 -9.79 4.95
C GLY A 223 -3.96 -8.68 6.00
N CYS A 224 -3.67 -7.46 5.55
CA CYS A 224 -3.53 -6.26 6.39
C CYS A 224 -4.81 -5.39 6.45
N GLY A 225 -5.95 -5.92 5.97
CA GLY A 225 -7.25 -5.23 5.91
C GLY A 225 -8.21 -5.60 7.02
#